data_AF-A0A0G1B9L8-F1
#
_entry.id   AF-A0A0G1B9L8-F1
#
_cell.length_a   1.000
_cell.length_b   1.000
_cell.length_c   1.000
_cell.angle_alpha   90.00
_cell.angle_beta   90.00
_cell.angle_gamma   90.00
#
_symmetry.space_group_name_H-M   'P 1'
#
loop_
_entity.id
_entity.type
_entity.pdbx_description
1 polymer ?
#
loop_
_entity_poly.entity_id
_entity_poly.type
_entity_poly.pdbx_seq_one_letter_code
_entity_poly.pdbx_strand_id
1 'polypeptide(L)'
;FIKRVIGLPGERIEILNGQVRIFNSEHPLGFVLDESDYIPGGIRTSGEISQSLGLNDFFVLGDNRQSSSDSRFWGILPRKNILGKVFLRAWPPQTLEVFGELRYSN
;
A
#
# COMPACT_ATOMS: atom_id res chain seq x y z
N PHE A 1 1.34 8.55 12.00
CA PHE A 1 0.82 8.49 10.62
C PHE A 1 -0.12 7.31 10.47
N ILE A 2 -1.13 7.40 9.61
CA ILE A 2 -1.91 6.25 9.12
C ILE A 2 -1.66 6.18 7.61
N LYS A 3 -1.32 4.98 7.13
CA LYS A 3 -1.00 4.65 5.74
C LYS A 3 -1.44 3.21 5.45
N ARG A 4 -1.68 2.91 4.19
CA ARG A 4 -1.96 1.57 3.69
C ARG A 4 -0.64 0.87 3.38
N VAL A 5 -0.53 -0.38 3.81
CA VAL A 5 0.57 -1.26 3.40
C VAL A 5 0.31 -1.69 1.96
N ILE A 6 1.30 -1.46 1.10
CA ILE A 6 1.26 -1.78 -0.33
C ILE A 6 2.26 -2.86 -0.68
N GLY A 7 3.46 -2.82 -0.08
CA GLY A 7 4.47 -3.86 -0.24
C GLY A 7 4.78 -4.56 1.07
N LEU A 8 4.81 -5.89 1.01
CA LEU A 8 5.12 -6.78 2.12
C LEU A 8 6.60 -7.16 2.15
N PRO A 9 7.09 -7.69 3.28
CA PRO A 9 8.48 -8.12 3.39
C PRO A 9 8.91 -9.11 2.29
N GLY A 10 10.08 -8.86 1.69
CA GLY A 10 10.63 -9.67 0.61
C GLY A 10 10.04 -9.40 -0.78
N GLU A 11 9.02 -8.54 -0.89
CA GLU A 11 8.47 -8.14 -2.19
C GLU A 11 9.30 -7.03 -2.85
N ARG A 12 9.10 -6.82 -4.14
CA ARG A 12 9.57 -5.63 -4.86
C ARG A 12 8.38 -4.84 -5.36
N ILE A 13 8.41 -3.54 -5.16
CA ILE A 13 7.39 -2.60 -5.63
C ILE A 13 7.95 -1.76 -6.75
N GLU A 14 7.14 -1.53 -7.77
CA GLU A 14 7.43 -0.62 -8.86
C GLU A 14 6.27 0.34 -9.04
N ILE A 15 6.57 1.64 -9.09
CA ILE A 15 5.63 2.67 -9.48
C ILE A 15 6.11 3.21 -10.82
N LEU A 16 5.32 3.01 -11.85
CA LEU A 16 5.64 3.45 -13.20
C LEU A 16 4.35 3.81 -13.94
N ASN A 17 4.37 4.91 -14.71
CA ASN A 17 3.21 5.37 -15.48
C ASN A 17 1.93 5.40 -14.64
N GLY A 18 2.00 5.95 -13.41
CA GLY A 18 0.84 6.13 -12.54
C GLY A 18 0.29 4.86 -11.88
N GLN A 19 0.86 3.69 -12.16
CA GLN A 19 0.40 2.40 -11.64
C GLN A 19 1.38 1.84 -10.62
N VAL A 20 0.87 1.05 -9.67
CA VAL A 20 1.68 0.29 -8.72
C VAL A 20 1.73 -1.16 -9.19
N ARG A 21 2.93 -1.71 -9.33
CA ARG A 21 3.16 -3.13 -9.62
C ARG A 21 3.89 -3.78 -8.46
N ILE A 22 3.49 -5.00 -8.12
CA ILE A 22 4.06 -5.81 -7.05
C ILE A 22 4.67 -7.06 -7.66
N PHE A 23 5.87 -7.42 -7.20
CA PHE A 23 6.59 -8.62 -7.59
C PHE A 23 6.89 -9.44 -6.35
N ASN A 24 6.55 -10.73 -6.40
CA ASN A 24 6.79 -11.68 -5.32
C ASN A 24 7.05 -13.08 -5.90
N SER A 25 7.18 -14.08 -5.03
CA SER A 25 7.49 -15.47 -5.46
C SER A 25 6.38 -16.10 -6.31
N GLU A 26 5.12 -15.72 -6.09
CA GLU A 26 3.96 -16.22 -6.85
C GLU A 26 3.82 -15.49 -8.19
N HIS A 27 4.18 -14.21 -8.23
CA HIS A 27 4.13 -13.34 -9.40
C HIS A 27 5.52 -12.77 -9.72
N PRO A 28 6.45 -13.57 -10.28
CA PRO A 28 7.82 -13.12 -10.56
C PRO A 28 7.91 -12.06 -11.67
N LEU A 29 6.93 -12.03 -12.59
CA LEU A 29 6.78 -10.99 -13.62
C LEU A 29 5.99 -9.75 -13.14
N GLY A 30 5.51 -9.82 -11.89
CA GLY A 30 4.70 -8.82 -11.22
C GLY A 30 3.28 -8.69 -11.78
N PHE A 31 2.42 -8.11 -10.96
CA PHE A 31 1.04 -7.77 -11.31
C PHE A 31 0.77 -6.30 -10.96
N VAL A 32 -0.17 -5.67 -11.69
CA VAL A 32 -0.66 -4.34 -11.34
C VAL A 32 -1.61 -4.50 -10.17
N LEU A 33 -1.36 -3.77 -9.08
CA LEU A 33 -2.22 -3.79 -7.91
C LEU A 33 -3.57 -3.18 -8.27
N ASP A 34 -4.67 -3.91 -8.02
CA ASP A 34 -6.01 -3.33 -8.08
C ASP A 34 -6.26 -2.49 -6.83
N GLU A 35 -6.56 -1.21 -7.06
CA GLU A 35 -6.78 -0.21 -6.02
C GLU A 35 -8.19 0.38 -6.06
N SER A 36 -9.05 -0.14 -6.95
CA SER A 36 -10.38 0.42 -7.22
C SER A 36 -11.31 0.38 -6.01
N ASP A 37 -11.09 -0.55 -5.08
CA ASP A 37 -11.83 -0.67 -3.82
C ASP A 37 -11.62 0.51 -2.85
N TYR A 38 -10.46 1.18 -2.92
CA TYR A 38 -10.08 2.19 -1.92
C TYR A 38 -9.55 3.49 -2.53
N ILE A 39 -9.46 3.58 -3.85
CA ILE A 39 -9.05 4.78 -4.57
C ILE A 39 -10.10 5.14 -5.61
N PRO A 40 -10.58 6.41 -5.63
CA PRO A 40 -11.45 6.88 -6.70
C PRO A 40 -10.81 6.68 -8.08
N GLY A 41 -11.63 6.27 -9.06
CA GLY A 41 -11.18 6.08 -10.43
C GLY A 41 -10.47 7.32 -11.00
N GLY A 42 -9.43 7.09 -11.82
CA GLY A 42 -8.67 8.14 -12.49
C GLY A 42 -7.54 8.77 -11.65
N ILE A 43 -7.43 8.43 -10.37
CA ILE A 43 -6.28 8.83 -9.55
C ILE A 43 -5.05 7.99 -9.93
N ARG A 44 -3.91 8.66 -10.09
CA ARG A 44 -2.62 8.04 -10.48
C ARG A 44 -1.61 8.19 -9.36
N THR A 45 -0.76 7.18 -9.17
CA THR A 45 0.32 7.22 -8.20
C THR A 45 1.54 7.90 -8.81
N SER A 46 1.91 9.07 -8.28
CA SER A 46 3.04 9.85 -8.77
C SER A 46 4.40 9.22 -8.42
N GLY A 47 5.40 9.54 -9.23
CA GLY A 47 6.78 9.11 -9.04
C GLY A 47 7.16 7.94 -9.93
N GLU A 48 8.47 7.71 -10.06
CA GLU A 48 9.06 6.54 -10.69
C GLU A 48 9.95 5.87 -9.64
N ILE A 49 9.52 4.72 -9.14
CA ILE A 49 10.16 4.03 -8.02
C ILE A 49 10.28 2.57 -8.38
N SER A 50 11.43 1.97 -8.06
CA SER A 50 11.62 0.52 -8.03
C SER A 50 12.35 0.18 -6.74
N GLN A 51 11.68 -0.51 -5.83
CA GLN A 51 12.16 -0.74 -4.47
C GLN A 51 11.96 -2.19 -4.06
N SER A 52 13.05 -2.89 -3.79
CA SER A 52 13.03 -4.21 -3.13
C SER A 52 12.99 -4.04 -1.62
N LEU A 53 12.17 -4.85 -0.94
CA LEU A 53 11.96 -4.79 0.50
C LEU A 53 12.72 -5.93 1.21
N GLY A 54 13.33 -5.61 2.35
CA GLY A 54 13.89 -6.61 3.25
C GLY A 54 12.81 -7.44 3.96
N LEU A 55 13.24 -8.45 4.71
CA LEU A 55 12.35 -9.38 5.43
C LEU A 55 11.59 -8.77 6.61
N ASN A 56 11.87 -7.51 6.96
CA ASN A 56 11.16 -6.78 8.01
C ASN A 56 10.73 -5.38 7.54
N ASP A 57 10.61 -5.19 6.23
CA ASP A 57 10.38 -3.89 5.63
C ASP A 57 9.05 -3.85 4.90
N PHE A 58 8.45 -2.67 4.90
CA PHE A 58 7.16 -2.42 4.27
C PHE A 58 7.27 -1.20 3.36
N PHE A 59 6.48 -1.20 2.29
CA PHE A 59 6.24 -0.01 1.49
C PHE A 59 4.81 0.44 1.71
N VAL A 60 4.61 1.71 2.08
CA VAL A 60 3.29 2.23 2.44
C VAL A 60 2.92 3.43 1.59
N LEU A 61 1.64 3.52 1.21
CA LEU A 61 1.07 4.67 0.51
C LEU A 61 -0.11 5.24 1.29
N GLY A 62 -0.36 6.53 1.15
CA GLY A 62 -1.65 7.10 1.57
C GLY A 62 -2.68 6.98 0.45
N ASP A 63 -3.93 6.73 0.83
CA ASP A 63 -5.05 6.64 -0.12
C ASP A 63 -5.33 8.01 -0.79
N ASN A 64 -5.08 9.12 -0.09
CA ASN A 64 -5.00 10.45 -0.72
C ASN A 64 -3.66 10.62 -1.46
N ARG A 65 -3.54 9.98 -2.64
CA ARG A 65 -2.28 9.85 -3.39
C ARG A 65 -1.58 11.16 -3.70
N GLN A 66 -2.32 12.22 -4.02
CA GLN A 66 -1.72 13.48 -4.46
C GLN A 66 -1.16 14.31 -3.30
N SER A 67 -1.63 14.11 -2.07
CA SER A 67 -1.25 14.93 -0.91
C SER A 67 -0.57 14.16 0.21
N SER A 68 -0.36 12.85 0.05
CA SER A 68 0.23 12.02 1.10
C SER A 68 1.75 12.06 1.08
N SER A 69 2.36 12.38 2.24
CA SER A 69 3.75 12.08 2.54
C SER A 69 3.86 10.62 3.02
N ASP A 70 4.38 9.76 2.17
CA ASP A 70 4.47 8.30 2.34
C ASP A 70 5.77 7.74 1.75
N SER A 71 5.89 6.42 1.57
CA SER A 71 7.15 5.79 1.15
C SER A 71 7.69 6.30 -0.19
N ARG A 72 6.88 6.99 -1.00
CA ARG A 72 7.36 7.70 -2.20
C ARG A 72 8.35 8.82 -1.90
N PHE A 73 8.27 9.40 -0.70
CA PHE A 73 9.07 10.55 -0.28
C PHE A 73 10.10 10.20 0.80
N TRP A 74 9.73 9.35 1.77
CA TRP A 74 10.61 9.00 2.89
C TRP A 74 11.10 7.54 2.89
N GLY A 75 10.78 6.79 1.84
CA GLY A 75 11.32 5.45 1.61
C GLY A 75 10.64 4.35 2.45
N ILE A 76 11.40 3.27 2.65
CA ILE A 76 10.93 2.05 3.29
C ILE A 76 10.54 2.27 4.77
N LEU A 77 9.50 1.58 5.22
CA LEU A 77 9.07 1.53 6.62
C LEU A 77 9.49 0.22 7.30
N PRO A 78 10.46 0.25 8.24
CA PRO A 78 10.80 -0.93 9.03
C PRO A 78 9.64 -1.37 9.95
N ARG A 79 9.43 -2.68 10.10
CA ARG A 79 8.37 -3.30 10.94
C ARG A 79 8.30 -2.74 12.35
N LYS A 80 9.48 -2.49 12.95
CA LYS A 80 9.62 -1.97 14.31
C LYS A 80 8.98 -0.60 14.53
N ASN A 81 8.77 0.16 13.45
CA ASN A 81 8.13 1.47 13.48
C ASN A 81 6.60 1.38 13.31
N ILE A 82 6.04 0.18 13.13
CA ILE A 82 4.59 -0.05 13.02
C ILE A 82 4.03 -0.39 14.40
N LEU A 83 3.24 0.54 14.95
CA LEU A 83 2.59 0.39 16.26
C LEU A 83 1.43 -0.63 16.24
N GLY A 84 0.65 -0.66 15.16
CA GLY A 84 -0.52 -1.55 15.07
C GLY A 84 -1.27 -1.44 13.74
N LYS A 85 -2.34 -2.22 13.61
CA LYS A 85 -3.25 -2.25 12.46
C LYS A 85 -4.59 -1.60 12.83
N VAL A 86 -5.15 -0.80 11.95
CA VAL A 86 -6.53 -0.31 12.07
C VAL A 86 -7.48 -1.47 11.82
N PHE A 87 -8.37 -1.76 12.79
CA PHE A 87 -9.32 -2.88 12.72
C PHE A 87 -10.79 -2.43 12.80
N LEU A 88 -11.06 -1.16 13.10
CA LEU A 88 -12.41 -0.61 13.21
C LEU A 88 -12.45 0.83 12.68
N ARG A 89 -13.38 1.11 11.77
CA ARG A 89 -13.84 2.48 11.49
C ARG A 89 -15.14 2.71 12.25
N ALA A 90 -15.09 3.52 13.30
CA ALA A 90 -16.24 3.77 14.17
C ALA A 90 -17.15 4.94 13.70
N TRP A 91 -16.66 5.80 12.79
CA TRP A 91 -17.39 6.98 12.31
C TRP A 91 -17.40 7.09 10.78
N PRO A 92 -18.50 7.56 10.16
CA PRO A 92 -19.80 7.82 10.79
C PRO A 92 -20.46 6.51 11.25
N PRO A 93 -21.21 6.51 12.37
CA PRO A 93 -21.65 5.26 13.02
C PRO A 93 -22.59 4.44 12.14
N GLN A 94 -23.26 5.07 11.17
CA GLN A 94 -24.12 4.41 10.19
C GLN A 94 -23.33 3.53 9.20
N THR A 95 -22.03 3.80 9.03
CA THR A 95 -21.11 3.02 8.18
C THR A 95 -19.98 2.41 8.99
N LEU A 96 -20.28 2.03 10.24
CA LEU A 96 -19.35 1.30 11.09
C LEU A 96 -18.86 0.04 10.36
N GLU A 97 -17.55 -0.14 10.34
CA GLU A 97 -16.93 -1.21 9.59
C GLU A 97 -15.80 -1.83 10.42
N VAL A 98 -15.87 -3.15 10.62
CA VAL A 98 -14.80 -3.94 11.23
C VAL A 98 -13.99 -4.55 10.10
N PHE A 99 -12.70 -4.24 10.05
CA PHE A 99 -11.81 -4.76 9.02
C PHE A 99 -11.31 -6.16 9.37
N GLY A 100 -11.48 -7.10 8.44
CA GLY A 100 -11.00 -8.48 8.57
C GLY A 100 -9.53 -8.68 8.18
N GLU A 101 -9.17 -9.93 7.89
CA GLU A 101 -7.90 -10.23 7.23
C GLU A 101 -7.91 -9.67 5.81
N LEU A 102 -6.86 -8.93 5.46
CA LEU A 102 -6.70 -8.37 4.13
C LEU A 102 -5.92 -9.38 3.29
N ARG A 103 -6.43 -9.68 2.10
CA ARG A 103 -5.71 -10.38 1.03
C ARG A 103 -5.62 -9.43 -0.15
N TYR A 104 -4.65 -9.62 -1.04
CA TYR A 104 -4.72 -8.94 -2.33
C TYR A 104 -6.04 -9.36 -3.00
N SER A 105 -6.81 -8.38 -3.47
CA SER A 105 -8.00 -8.64 -4.30
C SER A 105 -7.52 -9.32 -5.58
N ASN A 106 -8.11 -10.47 -5.92
CA ASN A 106 -7.80 -11.25 -7.13
C ASN A 106 -8.26 -10.53 -8.40
#